data_AF-A0A8J3N215-F1
#
_entry.id   AF-A0A8J3N215-F1
#
_cell.length_a   1.000
_cell.length_b   1.000
_cell.length_c   1.000
_cell.angle_alpha   90.00
_cell.angle_beta   90.00
_cell.angle_gamma   90.00
#
_symmetry.space_group_name_H-M   'P 1'
#
loop_
_entity.id
_entity.type
_entity.pdbx_description
1 polymer ?
#
loop_
_entity_poly.entity_id
_entity_poly.type
_entity_poly.pdbx_seq_one_letter_code
_entity_poly.pdbx_strand_id
1 'polypeptide(L)'
;MTQISPRSEDEQKCTVILELVTDPNDHDPALLSAIGHEVVHLAQAEGYTTRPAPYTGERGIESFLVELVTFIAANHATIAEGIADISGLLTVCTSLVPLLKRTKEAHTQQVGPTGQHDSSIKLTIEIDGKPLVIEAADLTQADAVLKLALKYRALYPTTATQVTPNSTIKVQGQMHARKRRRRR
;
A
#
# COMPACT_ATOMS: atom_id res chain seq x y z
N MET A 1 12.79 -36.50 -1.07
CA MET A 1 11.55 -36.13 -1.77
C MET A 1 10.70 -35.34 -0.80
N THR A 2 10.74 -34.02 -0.87
CA THR A 2 10.03 -33.13 0.06
C THR A 2 8.61 -32.97 -0.46
N GLN A 3 7.63 -33.50 0.28
CA GLN A 3 6.21 -33.30 0.01
C GLN A 3 5.90 -31.79 0.09
N ILE A 4 5.49 -31.21 -1.03
CA ILE A 4 4.88 -29.89 -1.07
C ILE A 4 3.43 -30.11 -0.66
N SER A 5 3.08 -29.74 0.58
CA SER A 5 1.69 -29.71 1.01
C SER A 5 0.88 -28.82 0.06
N PRO A 6 -0.36 -29.19 -0.32
CA PRO A 6 -1.19 -28.34 -1.15
C PRO A 6 -1.53 -27.08 -0.34
N ARG A 7 -1.16 -25.91 -0.86
CA ARG A 7 -1.77 -24.64 -0.42
C ARG A 7 -3.28 -24.81 -0.57
N SER A 8 -4.02 -24.54 0.51
CA SER A 8 -5.46 -24.68 0.61
C SER A 8 -6.17 -24.00 -0.57
N GLU A 9 -7.23 -24.63 -1.09
CA GLU A 9 -8.01 -24.15 -2.26
C GLU A 9 -8.67 -22.76 -2.04
N ASP A 10 -8.60 -22.21 -0.82
CA ASP A 10 -9.20 -20.93 -0.42
C ASP A 10 -8.19 -19.77 -0.30
N GLU A 11 -6.91 -19.96 -0.64
CA GLU A 11 -5.94 -18.87 -0.65
C GLU A 11 -6.04 -18.04 -1.94
N GLN A 12 -6.47 -16.78 -1.81
CA GLN A 12 -6.53 -15.84 -2.92
C GLN A 12 -5.23 -15.04 -3.00
N LYS A 13 -4.60 -15.05 -4.18
CA LYS A 13 -3.40 -14.26 -4.44
C LYS A 13 -3.80 -12.78 -4.61
N CYS A 14 -3.18 -11.89 -3.84
CA CYS A 14 -3.29 -10.44 -4.01
C CYS A 14 -1.92 -9.89 -4.44
N THR A 15 -1.94 -9.05 -5.47
CA THR A 15 -0.72 -8.45 -6.05
C THR A 15 -0.82 -6.94 -5.96
N VAL A 16 0.18 -6.31 -5.35
CA VAL A 16 0.26 -4.86 -5.12
C VAL A 16 1.53 -4.33 -5.75
N ILE A 17 1.40 -3.35 -6.64
CA ILE A 17 2.55 -2.59 -7.15
C ILE A 17 2.82 -1.44 -6.19
N LEU A 18 3.94 -1.49 -5.46
CA LEU A 18 4.39 -0.39 -4.62
C LEU A 18 5.34 0.49 -5.43
N GLU A 19 4.99 1.77 -5.53
CA GLU A 19 5.81 2.81 -6.13
C GLU A 19 6.06 3.92 -5.11
N LEU A 20 7.32 4.19 -4.81
CA LEU A 20 7.71 5.37 -4.06
C LEU A 20 8.30 6.38 -5.04
N VAL A 21 7.93 7.64 -4.90
CA VAL A 21 8.43 8.74 -5.75
C VAL A 21 8.87 9.91 -4.89
N THR A 22 9.87 10.66 -5.35
CA THR A 22 10.25 11.94 -4.73
C THR A 22 9.39 13.09 -5.25
N ASP A 23 9.23 14.15 -4.46
CA ASP A 23 8.68 15.41 -4.97
C ASP A 23 9.55 15.93 -6.14
N PRO A 24 8.94 16.43 -7.24
CA PRO A 24 9.70 17.00 -8.36
C PRO A 24 10.69 18.09 -7.96
N ASN A 25 10.42 18.80 -6.87
CA ASN A 25 11.27 19.89 -6.39
C ASN A 25 12.34 19.45 -5.37
N ASP A 26 12.29 18.19 -4.92
CA ASP A 26 13.10 17.71 -3.79
C ASP A 26 13.49 16.24 -3.97
N HIS A 27 14.55 16.02 -4.76
CA HIS A 27 15.03 14.70 -5.13
C HIS A 27 16.12 14.21 -4.15
N ASP A 28 15.75 13.26 -3.28
CA ASP A 28 16.67 12.53 -2.40
C ASP A 28 16.62 11.02 -2.71
N PRO A 29 17.44 10.53 -3.65
CA PRO A 29 17.43 9.12 -4.06
C PRO A 29 17.94 8.19 -2.97
N ALA A 30 18.78 8.69 -2.04
CA ALA A 30 19.26 7.90 -0.91
C ALA A 30 18.14 7.66 0.10
N LEU A 31 17.34 8.69 0.41
CA LEU A 31 16.15 8.55 1.24
C LEU A 31 15.12 7.62 0.59
N LEU A 32 14.89 7.78 -0.72
CA LEU A 32 13.98 6.94 -1.50
C LEU A 32 14.36 5.46 -1.42
N SER A 33 15.64 5.15 -1.65
CA SER A 33 16.17 3.78 -1.56
C SER A 33 16.09 3.23 -0.13
N ALA A 34 16.46 4.03 0.88
CA ALA A 34 16.40 3.61 2.28
C ALA A 34 14.96 3.26 2.72
N ILE A 35 13.99 4.12 2.41
CA ILE A 35 12.57 3.87 2.71
C ILE A 35 12.09 2.66 1.90
N GLY A 36 12.40 2.58 0.61
CA GLY A 36 11.99 1.46 -0.25
C GLY A 36 12.44 0.11 0.29
N HIS A 37 13.72 -0.01 0.69
CA HIS A 37 14.25 -1.24 1.27
C HIS A 37 13.64 -1.56 2.63
N GLU A 38 13.43 -0.57 3.50
CA GLU A 38 12.81 -0.77 4.80
C GLU A 38 11.35 -1.25 4.65
N VAL A 39 10.57 -0.65 3.75
CA VAL A 39 9.19 -1.05 3.49
C VAL A 39 9.12 -2.47 2.92
N VAL A 40 10.03 -2.82 2.00
CA VAL A 40 10.15 -4.18 1.48
C VAL A 40 10.45 -5.18 2.60
N HIS A 41 11.42 -4.87 3.46
CA HIS A 41 11.80 -5.72 4.58
C HIS A 41 10.63 -5.93 5.56
N LEU A 42 9.91 -4.85 5.91
CA LEU A 42 8.73 -4.91 6.78
C LEU A 42 7.58 -5.68 6.13
N ALA A 43 7.34 -5.48 4.84
CA ALA A 43 6.32 -6.22 4.11
C ALA A 43 6.65 -7.73 4.07
N GLN A 44 7.91 -8.10 3.86
CA GLN A 44 8.33 -9.51 3.89
C GLN A 44 8.08 -10.15 5.26
N ALA A 45 8.32 -9.42 6.35
CA ALA A 45 8.01 -9.89 7.70
C ALA A 45 6.50 -10.10 7.93
N GLU A 46 5.65 -9.40 7.19
CA GLU A 46 4.18 -9.56 7.19
C GLU A 46 3.68 -10.62 6.19
N GLY A 47 4.58 -11.40 5.59
CA GLY A 47 4.24 -12.51 4.70
C GLY A 47 4.15 -12.15 3.22
N TYR A 48 4.52 -10.93 2.84
CA TYR A 48 4.64 -10.58 1.42
C TYR A 48 5.88 -11.20 0.79
N THR A 49 5.76 -11.57 -0.46
CA THR A 49 6.89 -11.91 -1.32
C THR A 49 7.14 -10.79 -2.32
N THR A 50 8.39 -10.48 -2.61
CA THR A 50 8.76 -9.36 -3.48
C THR A 50 9.23 -9.86 -4.84
N ARG A 51 8.80 -9.19 -5.90
CA ARG A 51 9.24 -9.43 -7.27
C ARG A 51 9.70 -8.12 -7.90
N PRO A 52 10.62 -8.16 -8.88
CA PRO A 52 10.86 -7.01 -9.74
C PRO A 52 9.52 -6.61 -10.37
N ALA A 53 9.13 -5.35 -10.22
CA ALA A 53 7.89 -4.90 -10.83
C ALA A 53 7.98 -4.98 -12.36
N PRO A 54 6.87 -5.30 -13.06
CA PRO A 54 6.83 -5.22 -14.51
C PRO A 54 7.23 -3.81 -14.95
N TYR A 55 8.13 -3.72 -15.94
CA TYR A 55 8.68 -2.46 -16.42
C TYR A 55 7.56 -1.55 -16.96
N THR A 56 7.29 -0.44 -16.28
CA THR A 56 6.21 0.51 -16.62
C THR A 56 6.59 1.51 -17.72
N GLY A 57 7.79 1.42 -18.30
CA GLY A 57 8.27 2.37 -19.31
C GLY A 57 8.91 3.64 -18.73
N GLU A 58 8.67 3.95 -17.45
CA GLU A 58 9.29 5.08 -16.77
C GLU A 58 10.66 4.67 -16.21
N ARG A 59 11.71 4.95 -17.00
CA ARG A 59 13.09 4.97 -16.48
C ARG A 59 13.33 6.30 -15.81
N GLY A 60 13.53 6.28 -14.49
CA GLY A 60 14.05 7.41 -13.73
C GLY A 60 14.70 6.93 -12.44
N ILE A 61 15.74 7.64 -11.99
CA ILE A 61 16.39 7.49 -10.68
C ILE A 61 15.42 8.01 -9.55
N GLU A 62 14.25 8.49 -9.95
CA GLU A 62 13.24 9.24 -9.19
C GLU A 62 12.14 8.36 -8.58
N SER A 63 12.14 7.06 -8.86
CA SER A 63 11.16 6.13 -8.31
C SER A 63 11.79 4.82 -7.81
N PHE A 64 11.21 4.28 -6.73
CA PHE A 64 11.46 2.93 -6.24
C PHE A 64 10.21 2.11 -6.51
N LEU A 65 10.33 1.06 -7.33
CA LEU A 65 9.19 0.28 -7.80
C LEU A 65 9.40 -1.22 -7.51
N VAL A 66 8.43 -1.83 -6.82
CA VAL A 66 8.47 -3.25 -6.46
C VAL A 66 7.07 -3.86 -6.52
N GLU A 67 6.97 -5.10 -6.97
CA GLU A 67 5.72 -5.88 -6.90
C GLU A 67 5.73 -6.69 -5.61
N LEU A 68 4.69 -6.53 -4.80
CA LEU A 68 4.45 -7.24 -3.55
C LEU A 68 3.31 -8.22 -3.76
N VAL A 69 3.54 -9.49 -3.45
CA VAL A 69 2.56 -10.57 -3.60
C VAL A 69 2.28 -11.17 -2.23
N THR A 70 1.01 -11.21 -1.84
CA THR A 70 0.55 -11.89 -0.62
C THR A 70 -0.58 -12.86 -0.93
N PHE A 71 -0.82 -13.80 -0.02
CA PHE A 71 -1.93 -14.74 -0.07
C PHE A 71 -2.87 -14.41 1.07
N ILE A 72 -4.12 -14.14 0.73
CA ILE A 72 -5.16 -13.79 1.69
C ILE A 72 -6.07 -14.99 1.81
N ALA A 73 -6.27 -15.46 3.04
CA ALA A 73 -7.31 -16.45 3.30
C ALA A 73 -8.66 -15.82 2.97
N ALA A 74 -9.45 -16.48 2.13
CA ALA A 74 -10.80 -16.01 1.84
C ALA A 74 -11.58 -15.87 3.16
N ASN A 75 -12.00 -14.64 3.49
CA ASN A 75 -12.80 -14.37 4.68
C ASN A 75 -14.24 -14.89 4.45
N HIS A 76 -14.44 -16.20 4.61
CA HIS A 76 -15.74 -16.87 4.56
C HIS A 76 -16.56 -16.70 5.87
N ALA A 77 -16.27 -15.68 6.68
CA ALA A 77 -17.06 -15.39 7.86
C ALA A 77 -18.38 -14.72 7.45
N THR A 78 -19.45 -15.53 7.40
CA THR A 78 -20.89 -15.20 7.28
C THR A 78 -21.18 -13.72 7.02
N ILE A 79 -20.97 -13.32 5.77
CA ILE A 79 -21.15 -11.95 5.35
C ILE A 79 -22.66 -11.73 5.15
N ALA A 80 -23.30 -11.01 6.08
CA ALA A 80 -24.71 -10.61 5.97
C ALA A 80 -24.95 -9.85 4.66
N GLU A 81 -26.17 -9.94 4.11
CA GLU A 81 -26.64 -9.51 2.77
C GLU A 81 -26.36 -8.05 2.32
N GLY A 82 -25.59 -7.24 3.05
CA GLY A 82 -25.09 -5.93 2.61
C GLY A 82 -23.56 -5.78 2.57
N ILE A 83 -22.81 -6.75 3.10
CA ILE A 83 -21.34 -6.75 3.15
C ILE A 83 -20.76 -7.61 2.00
N ALA A 84 -21.56 -8.48 1.38
CA ALA A 84 -21.12 -9.31 0.24
C ALA A 84 -20.58 -8.44 -0.91
N ASP A 85 -21.26 -7.32 -1.16
CA ASP A 85 -20.92 -6.33 -2.20
C ASP A 85 -19.60 -5.59 -1.95
N ILE A 86 -19.08 -5.61 -0.72
CA ILE A 86 -17.79 -4.96 -0.35
C ILE A 86 -16.75 -5.96 0.13
N SER A 87 -17.05 -7.26 0.08
CA SER A 87 -16.18 -8.31 0.60
C SER A 87 -14.80 -8.30 -0.08
N GLY A 88 -14.75 -8.18 -1.41
CA GLY A 88 -13.50 -8.05 -2.16
C GLY A 88 -12.69 -6.80 -1.77
N LEU A 89 -13.37 -5.67 -1.57
CA LEU A 89 -12.77 -4.43 -1.08
C LEU A 89 -12.20 -4.58 0.33
N LEU A 90 -12.93 -5.19 1.25
CA LEU A 90 -12.46 -5.45 2.60
C LEU A 90 -11.24 -6.38 2.60
N THR A 91 -11.26 -7.41 1.76
CA THR A 91 -10.12 -8.33 1.58
C THR A 91 -8.90 -7.58 1.08
N VAL A 92 -9.03 -6.77 0.03
CA VAL A 92 -7.93 -5.94 -0.50
C VAL A 92 -7.43 -4.93 0.56
N CYS A 93 -8.32 -4.17 1.19
CA CYS A 93 -7.94 -3.20 2.22
C CYS A 93 -7.29 -3.85 3.45
N THR A 94 -7.66 -5.08 3.80
CA THR A 94 -7.01 -5.85 4.89
C THR A 94 -5.53 -6.06 4.61
N SER A 95 -5.17 -6.38 3.37
CA SER A 95 -3.77 -6.47 2.96
C SER A 95 -3.09 -5.10 2.90
N LEU A 96 -3.77 -4.10 2.35
CA LEU A 96 -3.15 -2.79 2.14
C LEU A 96 -2.86 -2.01 3.43
N VAL A 97 -3.73 -2.09 4.44
CA VAL A 97 -3.58 -1.26 5.66
C VAL A 97 -2.24 -1.46 6.37
N PRO A 98 -1.77 -2.69 6.63
CA PRO A 98 -0.42 -2.92 7.18
C PRO A 98 0.68 -2.29 6.32
N LEU A 99 0.68 -2.54 5.00
CA LEU A 99 1.66 -1.97 4.07
C LEU A 99 1.69 -0.43 4.12
N LEU A 100 0.52 0.22 4.12
CA LEU A 100 0.39 1.68 4.19
C LEU A 100 0.92 2.22 5.52
N LYS A 101 0.63 1.55 6.64
CA LYS A 101 1.16 1.90 7.97
C LYS A 101 2.68 1.81 7.98
N ARG A 102 3.26 0.72 7.48
CA ARG A 102 4.73 0.54 7.41
C ARG A 102 5.39 1.57 6.52
N THR A 103 4.80 1.88 5.38
CA THR A 103 5.32 2.93 4.49
C THR A 103 5.37 4.28 5.20
N LYS A 104 4.31 4.62 5.95
CA LYS A 104 4.27 5.85 6.75
C LYS A 104 5.26 5.83 7.91
N GLU A 105 5.37 4.71 8.62
CA GLU A 105 6.30 4.53 9.74
C GLU A 105 7.75 4.65 9.29
N ALA A 106 8.15 3.93 8.23
CA ALA A 106 9.48 3.99 7.66
C ALA A 106 9.86 5.41 7.23
N HIS A 107 8.96 6.12 6.55
CA HIS A 107 9.16 7.53 6.21
C HIS A 107 9.36 8.39 7.47
N THR A 108 8.50 8.23 8.48
CA THR A 108 8.57 9.00 9.73
C THR A 108 9.87 8.75 10.50
N GLN A 109 10.37 7.50 10.51
CA GLN A 109 11.64 7.15 11.15
C GLN A 109 12.84 7.81 10.45
N GLN A 110 12.83 7.85 9.11
CA GLN A 110 13.93 8.39 8.33
C GLN A 110 13.97 9.93 8.31
N VAL A 111 12.79 10.58 8.26
CA VAL A 111 12.68 12.05 8.20
C VAL A 111 12.58 12.70 9.59
N GLY A 112 12.14 11.92 10.60
CA GLY A 112 11.89 12.35 11.98
C GLY A 112 10.43 12.76 12.22
N PRO A 113 9.97 12.80 13.49
CA PRO A 113 8.63 13.30 13.83
C PRO A 113 8.58 14.81 13.58
N THR A 114 7.89 15.22 12.52
CA THR A 114 7.71 16.63 12.19
C THR A 114 6.69 17.23 13.15
N GLY A 115 7.15 18.06 14.07
CA GLY A 115 6.26 19.01 14.73
C GLY A 115 5.66 19.92 13.66
N GLN A 116 4.33 19.88 13.52
CA GLN A 116 3.47 20.81 12.78
C GLN A 116 4.03 21.30 11.42
N HIS A 117 3.47 20.72 10.34
CA HIS A 117 3.49 21.16 8.94
C HIS A 117 4.54 20.57 7.98
N ASP A 118 4.01 19.98 6.89
CA ASP A 118 4.60 19.80 5.54
C ASP A 118 5.59 18.68 5.21
N SER A 119 5.79 17.67 6.06
CA SER A 119 6.52 16.46 5.62
C SER A 119 5.77 15.16 5.87
N SER A 120 4.44 15.18 5.81
CA SER A 120 3.67 13.94 5.80
C SER A 120 3.75 13.32 4.40
N ILE A 121 4.24 12.09 4.30
CA ILE A 121 4.13 11.28 3.08
C ILE A 121 2.67 11.30 2.58
N LYS A 122 2.48 11.61 1.29
CA LYS A 122 1.19 11.47 0.64
C LYS A 122 1.08 10.07 0.06
N LEU A 123 0.09 9.31 0.53
CA LEU A 123 -0.18 7.96 0.06
C LEU A 123 -1.41 7.96 -0.84
N THR A 124 -1.32 7.29 -1.98
CA THR A 124 -2.44 7.07 -2.91
C THR A 124 -2.56 5.58 -3.19
N ILE A 125 -3.77 5.04 -3.07
CA ILE A 125 -4.09 3.68 -3.51
C ILE A 125 -4.84 3.82 -4.83
N GLU A 126 -4.46 3.07 -5.84
CA GLU A 126 -5.23 2.93 -7.08
C GLU A 126 -5.70 1.49 -7.19
N ILE A 127 -7.01 1.30 -7.34
CA ILE A 127 -7.63 -0.01 -7.57
C ILE A 127 -8.35 0.06 -8.92
N ASP A 128 -7.99 -0.82 -9.85
CA ASP A 128 -8.55 -0.87 -11.21
C ASP A 128 -8.60 0.52 -11.90
N GLY A 129 -7.52 1.30 -11.77
CA GLY A 129 -7.40 2.63 -12.39
C GLY A 129 -8.07 3.78 -11.61
N LYS A 130 -8.64 3.52 -10.42
CA LYS A 130 -9.33 4.55 -9.62
C LYS A 130 -8.50 4.96 -8.39
N PRO A 131 -8.03 6.21 -8.33
CA PRO A 131 -7.17 6.66 -7.25
C PRO A 131 -7.98 7.03 -5.99
N LEU A 132 -7.43 6.70 -4.84
CA LEU A 132 -7.92 7.05 -3.51
C LEU A 132 -6.75 7.64 -2.73
N VAL A 133 -6.84 8.94 -2.43
CA VAL A 133 -5.85 9.60 -1.57
C VAL A 133 -6.10 9.23 -0.11
N ILE A 134 -5.04 8.80 0.57
CA ILE A 134 -5.07 8.33 1.95
C ILE A 134 -4.54 9.44 2.86
N GLU A 135 -5.35 9.79 3.84
CA GLU A 135 -4.99 10.73 4.87
C GLU A 135 -4.43 10.01 6.09
N ALA A 136 -3.64 10.72 6.90
CA ALA A 136 -3.03 10.15 8.10
C ALA A 136 -4.07 9.56 9.07
N ALA A 137 -5.26 10.16 9.14
CA ALA A 137 -6.38 9.74 10.00
C ALA A 137 -7.06 8.46 9.50
N ASP A 138 -6.95 8.14 8.20
CA ASP A 138 -7.52 6.92 7.61
C ASP A 138 -6.84 5.65 8.15
N LEU A 139 -5.58 5.76 8.61
CA LEU A 139 -4.75 4.63 9.03
C LEU A 139 -4.67 4.44 10.55
N THR A 140 -5.05 5.41 11.37
CA THR A 140 -4.96 5.31 12.84
C THR A 140 -6.13 4.54 13.47
N GLN A 141 -7.17 4.29 12.66
CA GLN A 141 -8.42 3.59 12.99
C GLN A 141 -8.22 2.13 13.45
N ALA A 142 -8.90 1.64 14.49
CA ALA A 142 -9.07 0.19 14.66
C ALA A 142 -9.89 -0.43 13.51
N ASP A 143 -10.75 0.39 12.90
CA ASP A 143 -11.62 0.09 11.77
C ASP A 143 -11.07 0.65 10.43
N ALA A 144 -9.77 0.95 10.34
CA ALA A 144 -9.14 1.55 9.16
C ALA A 144 -9.47 0.80 7.85
N VAL A 145 -9.52 -0.53 7.90
CA VAL A 145 -9.90 -1.39 6.77
C VAL A 145 -11.32 -1.05 6.28
N LEU A 146 -12.29 -1.03 7.19
CA LEU A 146 -13.68 -0.74 6.87
C LEU A 146 -13.84 0.70 6.38
N LYS A 147 -13.16 1.67 7.01
CA LYS A 147 -13.22 3.07 6.59
C LYS A 147 -12.70 3.28 5.18
N LEU A 148 -11.55 2.68 4.85
CA LEU A 148 -11.00 2.76 3.50
C LEU A 148 -11.93 2.12 2.47
N ALA A 149 -12.49 0.94 2.79
CA ALA A 149 -13.43 0.27 1.90
C ALA A 149 -14.69 1.11 1.65
N LEU A 150 -15.26 1.71 2.70
CA LEU A 150 -16.43 2.59 2.59
C LEU A 150 -16.11 3.88 1.85
N LYS A 151 -14.95 4.49 2.10
CA LYS A 151 -14.48 5.70 1.40
C LYS A 151 -14.32 5.43 -0.09
N TYR A 152 -13.70 4.30 -0.47
CA TYR A 152 -13.58 3.90 -1.87
C TYR A 152 -14.95 3.65 -2.52
N ARG A 153 -15.85 2.91 -1.85
CA ARG A 153 -17.21 2.67 -2.35
C ARG A 153 -18.00 3.95 -2.57
N ALA A 154 -17.90 4.91 -1.66
CA ALA A 154 -18.60 6.19 -1.78
C ALA A 154 -18.13 6.99 -3.01
N LEU A 155 -16.82 6.94 -3.32
CA LEU A 155 -16.25 7.63 -4.46
C LEU A 155 -16.49 6.89 -5.79
N TYR A 156 -16.48 5.55 -5.76
CA TYR A 156 -16.53 4.70 -6.94
C TYR A 156 -17.57 3.57 -6.81
N PRO A 157 -18.86 3.88 -6.67
CA PRO A 157 -19.88 2.89 -6.32
C PRO A 157 -20.00 1.75 -7.34
N THR A 158 -19.84 2.01 -8.64
CA THR A 158 -19.92 1.00 -9.70
C THR A 158 -18.67 0.12 -9.79
N THR A 159 -17.49 0.70 -9.59
CA THR A 159 -16.23 -0.05 -9.62
C THR A 159 -16.06 -0.89 -8.36
N ALA A 160 -16.53 -0.37 -7.21
CA ALA A 160 -16.41 -1.02 -5.91
C ALA A 160 -17.01 -2.44 -5.87
N THR A 161 -18.13 -2.67 -6.56
CA THR A 161 -18.78 -3.99 -6.61
C THR A 161 -18.02 -5.00 -7.48
N GLN A 162 -17.05 -4.54 -8.27
CA GLN A 162 -16.23 -5.38 -9.15
C GLN A 162 -14.85 -5.66 -8.55
N VAL A 163 -14.50 -5.02 -7.43
CA VAL A 163 -13.20 -5.21 -6.80
C VAL A 163 -13.09 -6.63 -6.27
N THR A 164 -12.03 -7.31 -6.67
CA THR A 164 -11.67 -8.65 -6.18
C THR A 164 -10.21 -8.65 -5.77
N PRO A 165 -9.71 -9.71 -5.10
CA PRO A 165 -8.28 -9.82 -4.82
C PRO A 165 -7.38 -9.89 -6.05
N ASN A 166 -7.96 -10.19 -7.22
CA ASN A 166 -7.27 -10.17 -8.51
C ASN A 166 -7.30 -8.80 -9.21
N SER A 167 -7.94 -7.79 -8.62
CA SER A 167 -7.94 -6.42 -9.14
C SER A 167 -6.51 -5.87 -9.23
N THR A 168 -6.30 -4.95 -10.17
CA THR A 168 -5.01 -4.29 -10.31
C THR A 168 -4.86 -3.25 -9.22
N ILE A 169 -3.88 -3.45 -8.33
CA ILE A 169 -3.66 -2.56 -7.18
C ILE A 169 -2.29 -1.91 -7.28
N LYS A 170 -2.27 -0.59 -7.23
CA LYS A 170 -1.05 0.22 -7.11
C LYS A 170 -1.11 1.05 -5.84
N VAL A 171 -0.01 1.09 -5.10
CA VAL A 171 0.19 1.96 -3.95
C VAL A 171 1.31 2.91 -4.30
N GLN A 172 1.02 4.21 -4.30
CA GLN A 172 2.00 5.25 -4.54
C GLN A 172 2.28 6.04 -3.26
N GLY A 173 3.54 6.14 -2.86
CA GLY A 173 4.00 7.00 -1.77
C GLY A 173 4.86 8.14 -2.29
N GLN A 174 4.36 9.36 -2.17
CA GLN A 174 5.11 10.57 -2.51
C GLN A 174 5.88 11.06 -1.28
N MET A 175 7.21 11.07 -1.40
CA MET A 175 8.15 11.44 -0.35
C MET A 175 8.51 12.92 -0.45
N HIS A 176 8.49 13.60 0.69
CA HIS A 176 9.01 14.95 0.83
C HIS A 176 10.35 14.85 1.58
N ALA A 177 11.40 15.51 1.08
CA ALA A 177 12.70 15.32 1.71
C ALA A 177 12.80 16.06 3.05
N ARG A 178 13.83 15.67 3.79
CA ARG A 178 14.11 16.22 5.11
C ARG A 178 14.50 17.69 4.99
N LYS A 179 13.79 18.57 5.72
CA LYS A 179 14.21 19.98 5.84
C LYS A 179 15.63 20.03 6.43
N ARG A 180 16.63 20.26 5.57
CA ARG A 180 18.04 20.38 5.98
C ARG A 180 18.15 21.53 6.99
N ARG A 181 18.45 21.19 8.25
CA ARG A 181 18.75 22.20 9.27
C ARG A 181 20.01 22.92 8.81
N ARG A 182 19.89 24.19 8.39
CA ARG A 182 21.05 25.05 8.10
C ARG A 182 21.93 25.06 9.35
N ARG A 183 23.10 24.42 9.27
CA ARG A 183 24.16 24.61 10.27
C ARG A 183 24.57 26.08 10.17
N ARG A 184 24.39 26.82 11.27
CA ARG A 184 24.98 28.15 11.46
C ARG A 184 26.42 27.97 11.89
#